data_AF-A0AAN7FZL0-F1
#
_entry.id   AF-A0AAN7FZL0-F1
#
_cell.length_a   1.000
_cell.length_b   1.000
_cell.length_c   1.000
_cell.angle_alpha   90.00
_cell.angle_beta   90.00
_cell.angle_gamma   90.00
#
_symmetry.space_group_name_H-M   'P 1'
#
loop_
_entity.id
_entity.type
_entity.pdbx_description
1 polymer ?
#
loop_
_entity_poly.entity_id
_entity_poly.type
_entity_poly.pdbx_seq_one_letter_code
_entity_poly.pdbx_strand_id
1 'polypeptide(L)'
;MRATILARSWHLGFHQLLGCTLYSLESTISQRKAELAAEQNGKPSWTKRLLLDNKLLCSKIREEADELCRTLEEIEDKSRTALEMADVLYHAMVLLANKDLKIEAVMQVLRQRFSQSGVEEKRGRISQG
;
A
#
# COMPACT_ATOMS: atom_id res chain seq x y z
N MET A 1 -52.08 -8.17 -1.20
CA MET A 1 -51.11 -7.20 -0.63
C MET A 1 -49.73 -7.60 -1.11
N ARG A 2 -49.18 -6.87 -2.10
CA ARG A 2 -47.90 -7.18 -2.76
C ARG A 2 -46.80 -6.25 -2.23
N ALA A 3 -45.63 -6.84 -1.99
CA ALA A 3 -44.36 -6.21 -1.61
C ALA A 3 -43.96 -5.04 -2.51
N THR A 4 -43.10 -4.12 -2.02
CA THR A 4 -41.94 -3.54 -2.76
C THR A 4 -41.08 -2.62 -1.85
N ILE A 5 -39.92 -3.16 -1.46
CA ILE A 5 -38.56 -2.54 -1.45
C ILE A 5 -38.26 -1.37 -0.49
N LEU A 6 -37.51 -1.74 0.57
CA LEU A 6 -36.58 -0.90 1.32
C LEU A 6 -35.55 -0.24 0.38
N ALA A 7 -35.56 1.09 0.28
CA ALA A 7 -34.43 1.87 -0.19
C ALA A 7 -33.34 1.91 0.92
N ARG A 8 -32.60 0.81 1.07
CA ARG A 8 -31.35 0.74 1.84
C ARG A 8 -30.31 0.02 0.98
N SER A 9 -29.75 0.71 -0.01
CA SER A 9 -28.55 0.22 -0.68
C SER A 9 -27.80 1.34 -1.39
N TRP A 10 -27.10 2.16 -0.62
CA TRP A 10 -25.96 2.95 -1.10
C TRP A 10 -24.98 3.18 0.06
N HIS A 11 -24.59 2.12 0.77
CA HIS A 11 -23.44 2.15 1.71
C HIS A 11 -22.82 0.75 1.92
N LEU A 12 -22.96 -0.15 0.93
CA LEU A 12 -22.24 -1.42 0.90
C LEU A 12 -21.44 -1.50 -0.41
N GLY A 13 -20.29 -0.86 -0.39
CA GLY A 13 -19.24 -0.98 -1.42
C GLY A 13 -17.84 -0.69 -0.90
N PHE A 14 -17.70 -0.56 0.43
CA PHE A 14 -16.42 -0.50 1.14
C PHE A 14 -16.25 -1.86 1.83
N HIS A 15 -15.12 -2.54 1.61
CA HIS A 15 -14.75 -3.90 2.07
C HIS A 15 -15.35 -5.02 1.20
N GLN A 16 -14.57 -5.94 0.62
CA GLN A 16 -13.76 -6.99 1.25
C GLN A 16 -12.88 -7.58 0.11
N LEU A 17 -11.55 -7.78 0.14
CA LEU A 17 -10.86 -8.84 0.91
C LEU A 17 -9.32 -8.83 0.75
N LEU A 18 -8.71 -7.73 0.27
CA LEU A 18 -7.25 -7.49 0.37
C LEU A 18 -6.88 -6.30 1.27
N GLY A 19 -7.92 -5.64 1.82
CA GLY A 19 -7.82 -4.45 2.68
C GLY A 19 -7.74 -4.72 4.19
N CYS A 20 -7.45 -5.94 4.66
CA CYS A 20 -7.22 -6.13 6.12
C CYS A 20 -5.75 -5.97 6.49
N THR A 21 -4.82 -6.59 5.73
CA THR A 21 -3.40 -6.63 6.12
C THR A 21 -2.69 -5.30 5.93
N LEU A 22 -2.82 -4.63 4.77
CA LEU A 22 -2.17 -3.34 4.54
C LEU A 22 -2.73 -2.25 5.47
N TYR A 23 -4.03 -2.25 5.77
CA TYR A 23 -4.60 -1.31 6.75
C TYR A 23 -4.17 -1.66 8.19
N SER A 24 -3.99 -2.94 8.53
CA SER A 24 -3.42 -3.34 9.82
C SER A 24 -1.97 -2.89 9.96
N LEU A 25 -1.19 -2.99 8.88
CA LEU A 25 0.18 -2.49 8.82
C LEU A 25 0.20 -0.96 8.94
N GLU A 26 -0.69 -0.24 8.23
CA GLU A 26 -0.85 1.21 8.36
C GLU A 26 -1.15 1.59 9.80
N SER A 27 -2.14 0.95 10.43
CA SER A 27 -2.51 1.18 11.83
C SER A 27 -1.32 0.96 12.77
N THR A 28 -0.55 -0.12 12.56
CA THR A 28 0.64 -0.42 13.37
C THR A 28 1.72 0.65 13.21
N ILE A 29 1.97 1.10 11.98
CA ILE A 29 2.95 2.16 11.69
C ILE A 29 2.47 3.49 12.29
N SER A 30 1.18 3.83 12.16
CA SER A 30 0.60 5.04 12.74
C SER A 30 0.70 5.04 14.27
N GLN A 31 0.45 3.91 14.93
CA GLN A 31 0.65 3.78 16.37
C GLN A 31 2.11 4.07 16.74
N ARG A 32 3.07 3.44 16.05
CA ARG A 32 4.51 3.68 16.28
C ARG A 32 4.93 5.12 16.01
N LYS A 33 4.30 5.79 15.02
CA LYS A 33 4.49 7.22 14.73
C LYS A 33 3.97 8.10 15.88
N ALA A 34 2.78 7.81 16.42
CA ALA A 34 2.20 8.57 17.52
C ALA A 34 3.06 8.52 18.80
N GLU A 35 3.73 7.40 19.02
CA GLU A 35 4.65 7.22 20.14
C GLU A 35 6.04 7.87 19.93
N LEU A 36 6.28 8.62 18.84
CA LEU A 36 7.55 9.34 18.65
C LEU A 36 7.71 10.49 19.66
N ALA A 37 6.61 11.10 20.08
CA ALA A 37 6.61 12.20 21.05
C ALA A 37 6.75 11.71 22.52
N ALA A 38 6.60 10.41 22.76
CA ALA A 38 6.73 9.84 24.10
C ALA A 38 8.21 9.58 24.44
N GLU A 39 8.59 9.93 25.66
CA GLU A 39 9.92 9.67 26.20
C GLU A 39 10.17 8.14 26.22
N GLN A 40 11.19 7.67 25.49
CA GLN A 40 11.49 6.25 25.40
C GLN A 40 12.59 5.85 26.38
N ASN A 41 12.25 4.97 27.32
CA ASN A 41 13.23 4.19 28.06
C ASN A 41 13.67 2.99 27.20
N GLY A 42 14.80 3.11 26.50
CA GLY A 42 15.43 2.02 25.76
C GLY A 42 15.70 2.33 24.27
N LYS A 43 16.10 1.30 23.51
CA LYS A 43 16.39 1.44 22.07
C LYS A 43 15.10 1.67 21.28
N PRO A 44 15.08 2.62 20.33
CA PRO A 44 13.89 2.85 19.50
C PRO A 44 13.56 1.63 18.65
N SER A 45 12.26 1.40 18.44
CA SER A 45 11.80 0.34 17.54
C SER A 45 12.29 0.60 16.12
N TRP A 46 12.40 -0.45 15.30
CA TRP A 46 12.87 -0.32 13.91
C TRP A 46 12.11 0.74 13.11
N THR A 47 10.77 0.74 13.20
CA THR A 47 9.93 1.74 12.53
C THR A 47 10.21 3.16 13.04
N LYS A 48 10.45 3.35 14.34
CA LYS A 48 10.80 4.68 14.87
C LYS A 48 12.12 5.17 14.31
N ARG A 49 13.13 4.29 14.19
CA ARG A 49 14.40 4.64 13.54
C ARG A 49 14.20 5.09 12.09
N LEU A 50 13.40 4.36 11.33
CA LEU A 50 13.07 4.71 9.95
C LEU A 50 12.30 6.04 9.84
N LEU A 51 11.36 6.31 10.75
CA LEU A 51 10.60 7.56 10.79
C LEU A 51 11.44 8.77 11.20
N LEU A 52 12.50 8.57 11.98
CA LEU A 52 13.41 9.63 12.44
C LEU A 52 14.56 9.90 11.46
N ASP A 53 14.90 8.94 10.59
CA ASP A 53 16.01 9.04 9.65
C ASP A 53 15.54 8.83 8.19
N ASN A 54 15.28 9.95 7.53
CA ASN A 54 14.88 9.96 6.11
C ASN A 54 15.94 9.35 5.19
N LYS A 55 17.24 9.47 5.51
CA LYS A 55 18.30 8.91 4.66
C LYS A 55 18.30 7.39 4.77
N LEU A 56 18.20 6.86 5.99
CA LEU A 56 18.07 5.43 6.24
C LEU A 56 16.83 4.86 5.55
N LEU A 57 15.67 5.49 5.71
CA LEU A 57 14.43 5.04 5.06
C LEU A 57 14.56 5.01 3.53
N CYS A 58 15.08 6.08 2.92
CA CYS A 58 15.31 6.09 1.48
C CYS A 58 16.33 5.04 1.02
N SER A 59 17.35 4.77 1.84
CA SER A 59 18.35 3.74 1.54
C SER A 59 17.73 2.36 1.52
N LYS A 60 16.94 2.01 2.56
CA LYS A 60 16.24 0.74 2.64
C LYS A 60 15.28 0.55 1.47
N ILE A 61 14.46 1.54 1.12
CA ILE A 61 13.56 1.43 -0.04
C ILE A 61 14.31 1.09 -1.33
N ARG A 62 15.48 1.69 -1.56
CA ARG A 62 16.29 1.39 -2.75
C ARG A 62 16.89 -0.01 -2.71
N GLU A 63 17.38 -0.43 -1.55
CA GLU A 63 17.93 -1.77 -1.33
C GLU A 63 16.87 -2.84 -1.59
N GLU A 64 15.70 -2.77 -0.96
CA GLU A 64 14.65 -3.78 -1.14
C GLU A 64 14.12 -3.82 -2.58
N ALA A 65 14.08 -2.65 -3.25
CA ALA A 65 13.67 -2.59 -4.66
C ALA A 65 14.70 -3.23 -5.60
N ASP A 66 15.99 -3.09 -5.28
CA ASP A 66 17.08 -3.76 -5.98
C ASP A 66 17.03 -5.27 -5.73
N GLU A 67 16.89 -5.70 -4.47
CA GLU A 67 16.77 -7.11 -4.09
C GLU A 67 15.56 -7.78 -4.74
N LEU A 68 14.41 -7.10 -4.80
CA LEU A 68 13.23 -7.58 -5.53
C LEU A 68 13.55 -7.85 -7.02
N CYS A 69 14.23 -6.92 -7.70
CA CYS A 69 14.65 -7.10 -9.08
C CYS A 69 15.62 -8.28 -9.23
N ARG A 70 16.59 -8.39 -8.32
CA ARG A 70 17.58 -9.47 -8.31
C ARG A 70 16.93 -10.85 -8.17
N THR A 71 15.80 -10.98 -7.45
CA THR A 71 15.08 -12.27 -7.39
C THR A 71 14.69 -12.80 -8.77
N LEU A 72 14.42 -11.91 -9.73
CA LEU A 72 14.13 -12.27 -11.11
C LEU A 72 15.40 -12.52 -11.92
N GLU A 73 16.41 -11.65 -11.78
CA GLU A 73 17.67 -11.71 -12.54
C GLU A 73 18.48 -12.97 -12.18
N GLU A 74 18.46 -13.36 -10.92
CA GLU A 74 19.17 -14.51 -10.36
C GLU A 74 18.33 -15.79 -10.37
N ILE A 75 17.10 -15.74 -10.88
CA ILE A 75 16.17 -16.88 -10.98
C ILE A 75 15.94 -17.53 -9.60
N GLU A 76 15.71 -16.68 -8.59
CA GLU A 76 15.38 -17.12 -7.24
C GLU A 76 13.94 -17.67 -7.18
N ASP A 77 13.63 -18.37 -6.09
CA ASP A 77 12.31 -18.97 -5.93
C ASP A 77 11.23 -17.92 -5.53
N LYS A 78 9.97 -18.32 -5.72
CA LYS A 78 8.80 -17.46 -5.47
C LYS A 78 8.70 -16.98 -4.02
N SER A 79 9.21 -17.75 -3.05
CA SER A 79 9.16 -17.38 -1.65
C SER A 79 10.11 -16.21 -1.37
N ARG A 80 11.30 -16.21 -2.01
CA ARG A 80 12.24 -15.10 -1.93
C ARG A 80 11.66 -13.83 -2.55
N THR A 81 11.09 -13.90 -3.75
CA THR A 81 10.38 -12.75 -4.35
C THR A 81 9.26 -12.20 -3.46
N ALA A 82 8.52 -13.07 -2.77
CA ALA A 82 7.45 -12.64 -1.85
C ALA A 82 8.00 -11.91 -0.62
N LEU A 83 9.15 -12.31 -0.10
CA LEU A 83 9.83 -11.63 1.01
C LEU A 83 10.30 -10.24 0.59
N GLU A 84 11.03 -10.11 -0.52
CA GLU A 84 11.52 -8.80 -0.98
C GLU A 84 10.37 -7.85 -1.30
N MET A 85 9.30 -8.35 -1.93
CA MET A 85 8.10 -7.52 -2.18
C MET A 85 7.45 -7.07 -0.88
N ALA A 86 7.43 -7.91 0.16
CA ALA A 86 6.90 -7.53 1.47
C ALA A 86 7.74 -6.42 2.11
N ASP A 87 9.08 -6.50 1.99
CA ASP A 87 9.98 -5.48 2.51
C ASP A 87 9.89 -4.16 1.73
N VAL A 88 9.72 -4.21 0.40
CA VAL A 88 9.38 -3.02 -0.41
C VAL A 88 8.09 -2.37 0.08
N LEU A 89 7.01 -3.15 0.25
CA LEU A 89 5.73 -2.62 0.73
C LEU A 89 5.86 -2.03 2.14
N TYR A 90 6.56 -2.70 3.04
CA TYR A 90 6.77 -2.24 4.40
C TYR A 90 7.45 -0.86 4.43
N HIS A 91 8.61 -0.72 3.78
CA HIS A 91 9.35 0.53 3.79
C HIS A 91 8.61 1.64 3.03
N ALA A 92 7.91 1.32 1.94
CA ALA A 92 7.04 2.28 1.24
C ALA A 92 5.91 2.79 2.15
N MET A 93 5.28 1.91 2.95
CA MET A 93 4.24 2.32 3.89
C MET A 93 4.77 3.18 5.04
N VAL A 94 6.00 2.94 5.51
CA VAL A 94 6.65 3.84 6.47
C VAL A 94 6.89 5.22 5.85
N LEU A 95 7.27 5.29 4.58
CA LEU A 95 7.40 6.56 3.85
C LEU A 95 6.06 7.29 3.73
N LEU A 96 4.96 6.59 3.42
CA LEU A 96 3.62 7.18 3.39
C LEU A 96 3.27 7.79 4.75
N ALA A 97 3.48 7.05 5.84
CA ALA A 97 3.26 7.55 7.20
C ALA A 97 4.14 8.76 7.52
N ASN A 98 5.42 8.75 7.12
CA ASN A 98 6.33 9.89 7.30
C ASN A 98 5.87 11.15 6.54
N LYS A 99 5.13 10.98 5.43
CA LYS A 99 4.54 12.05 4.62
C LYS A 99 3.07 12.36 4.97
N ASP A 100 2.54 11.76 6.03
CA ASP A 100 1.13 11.89 6.44
C ASP A 100 0.14 11.50 5.32
N LEU A 101 0.53 10.53 4.49
CA LEU A 101 -0.30 9.97 3.43
C LEU A 101 -0.88 8.61 3.85
N LYS A 102 -2.18 8.43 3.60
CA LYS A 102 -2.86 7.14 3.82
C LYS A 102 -2.73 6.23 2.61
N ILE A 103 -2.72 4.92 2.84
CA ILE A 103 -2.69 3.91 1.77
C ILE A 103 -3.90 4.03 0.82
N GLU A 104 -5.04 4.52 1.32
CA GLU A 104 -6.24 4.80 0.52
C GLU A 104 -5.95 5.73 -0.68
N ALA A 105 -5.08 6.73 -0.49
CA ALA A 105 -4.72 7.66 -1.56
C ALA A 105 -3.94 6.94 -2.67
N VAL A 106 -3.05 6.01 -2.32
CA VAL A 106 -2.33 5.17 -3.29
C VAL A 106 -3.30 4.24 -4.01
N MET A 107 -4.23 3.62 -3.28
CA MET A 107 -5.27 2.76 -3.87
C MET A 107 -6.15 3.53 -4.84
N GLN A 108 -6.48 4.79 -4.55
CA GLN A 108 -7.21 5.66 -5.47
C GLN A 108 -6.44 5.90 -6.78
N VAL A 109 -5.14 6.18 -6.71
CA VAL A 109 -4.28 6.33 -7.90
C VAL A 109 -4.25 5.04 -8.71
N LEU A 110 -4.13 3.87 -8.06
CA LEU A 110 -4.16 2.59 -8.76
C LEU A 110 -5.52 2.32 -9.42
N ARG A 111 -6.64 2.63 -8.76
CA ARG A 111 -7.99 2.51 -9.33
C ARG A 111 -8.18 3.36 -10.58
N GLN A 112 -7.58 4.54 -10.63
CA GLN A 112 -7.61 5.39 -11.83
C GLN A 112 -6.89 4.74 -13.02
N ARG A 113 -5.81 4.00 -12.80
CA ARG A 113 -5.09 3.26 -13.87
C ARG A 113 -5.96 2.15 -14.48
N PHE A 114 -6.76 1.47 -13.68
CA PHE A 114 -7.73 0.49 -14.19
C PHE A 114 -8.87 1.12 -14.99
N SER A 115 -9.23 2.37 -14.66
CA SER A 115 -10.34 3.07 -15.32
C SER A 115 -9.95 3.67 -16.67
N GLN A 116 -8.66 3.98 -16.88
CA GLN A 116 -8.15 4.53 -18.14
C GLN A 116 -8.07 3.47 -19.26
N SER A 117 -7.63 2.24 -18.95
CA SER A 117 -7.51 1.18 -19.95
C SER A 117 -8.85 0.84 -20.62
N GLY A 118 -9.96 0.82 -19.87
CA GLY A 118 -11.30 0.55 -20.42
C GLY A 118 -11.88 1.67 -21.32
N VAL A 119 -11.49 2.94 -21.10
CA VAL A 119 -11.97 4.07 -21.90
C VAL A 119 -11.23 4.16 -23.24
N GLU A 120 -9.91 3.94 -23.22
CA GLU A 120 -9.10 3.90 -24.44
C GLU A 120 -9.43 2.68 -25.30
N GLU A 121 -9.64 1.52 -24.69
CA GLU A 121 -10.05 0.30 -25.39
C GLU A 121 -11.45 0.46 -26.04
N LYS A 122 -12.38 1.15 -25.38
CA LYS A 122 -13.70 1.47 -25.95
C LYS A 122 -13.63 2.49 -27.08
N ARG A 123 -12.74 3.48 -27.00
CA ARG A 123 -12.51 4.46 -28.08
C ARG A 123 -11.93 3.80 -29.33
N GLY A 124 -11.01 2.85 -29.17
CA GLY A 124 -10.45 2.07 -30.28
C GLY A 124 -11.50 1.27 -31.07
N ARG A 125 -12.56 0.78 -30.39
CA ARG A 125 -13.67 0.04 -31.05
C ARG A 125 -14.61 0.93 -31.85
N ILE A 126 -14.79 2.19 -31.44
CA ILE A 126 -15.66 3.15 -32.15
C ILE A 126 -14.97 3.73 -33.39
N SER A 127 -13.64 3.83 -33.39
CA SER A 127 -12.86 4.32 -34.55
C SER A 127 -12.61 3.27 -35.64
N GLN A 128 -12.97 2.00 -35.41
CA GLN A 128 -12.75 0.87 -36.33
C GLN A 128 -14.08 0.27 -36.85
N GLY A 129 -15.22 0.93 -36.58
CA GLY A 129 -16.54 0.60 -37.13
C GLY A 129 -17.13 1.80 -37.83
#